data_AF-A0A350BD92-F1
#
_entry.id   AF-A0A350BD92-F1
#
_cell.length_a   1.000
_cell.length_b   1.000
_cell.length_c   1.000
_cell.angle_alpha   90.00
_cell.angle_beta   90.00
_cell.angle_gamma   90.00
#
_symmetry.space_group_name_H-M   'P 1'
#
loop_
_entity.id
_entity.type
_entity.pdbx_description
1 polymer ?
#
loop_
_entity_poly.entity_id
_entity_poly.type
_entity_poly.pdbx_seq_one_letter_code
_entity_poly.pdbx_strand_id
1 'polypeptide(L)'
;MNISNRFLIVFLGLPLFVLSGCPSSVATTSATTSTSPSSVITTSATSEETSSIASSSEEVVEHTISFDEDGGTPVAEITLPVGSVVTAPDNPTKVGNTFDGWYANIERTIVYTFATMPAEDITLYAKWIVNQYTISFVENEGSLVADITADYGSLVTAPEEPTKEDHVFAGWFEDSELTSLYLFTTMPAEDITLYAAWTFDVYAGKMTIAEFKALLEGDVSYHELAGVAIMGGADMGIIVFADATGIMVAMSDIAVQVGDLVKVGGYRHSIDTFVIIGGVADEEVAVVTILDHDQNIPIVPETMTISEFNALDPTSSSNWMRYVQISGYLTIDEETHIVNLNQSEISMEVQPLNMEGYNTLASLESFDITISGLIMPFMDSEPVTILFLFNGAESSIELDYSEAELLIFLEEKFSSYFEAITYYPGQTVDFPDNRPLLDYLMEFTYLPSGENASLFDVSTYQISPEVDMALDITVGVTLTLQPGGQSTTFDLLLHVDPNVYISIANFKLMESDQTTIYIIQAIIIYKQAMEDGLLYMVADDTGIVYI
;
A
#
# COMPACT_ATOMS: atom_id res chain seq x y z
N MET A 1 40.97 -16.54 -19.12
CA MET A 1 40.16 -15.65 -18.27
C MET A 1 39.53 -16.50 -17.18
N ASN A 2 39.75 -16.15 -15.92
CA ASN A 2 39.08 -16.80 -14.78
C ASN A 2 37.65 -16.22 -14.69
N ILE A 3 36.61 -17.06 -14.76
CA ILE A 3 35.22 -16.58 -14.88
C ILE A 3 34.65 -16.13 -13.52
N SER A 4 35.15 -16.71 -12.43
CA SER A 4 34.92 -16.31 -11.02
C SER A 4 34.91 -14.78 -10.80
N ASN A 5 35.87 -14.03 -11.36
CA ASN A 5 35.96 -12.57 -11.18
C ASN A 5 34.98 -11.73 -12.05
N ARG A 6 34.07 -12.33 -12.83
CA ARG A 6 33.03 -11.57 -13.55
C ARG A 6 31.76 -11.34 -12.74
N PHE A 7 31.48 -12.12 -11.70
CA PHE A 7 30.24 -11.97 -10.94
C PHE A 7 30.24 -10.72 -10.05
N LEU A 8 31.39 -10.29 -9.52
CA LEU A 8 31.47 -9.01 -8.79
C LEU A 8 31.27 -7.76 -9.69
N ILE A 9 31.34 -7.90 -11.02
CA ILE A 9 31.16 -6.78 -11.97
C ILE A 9 29.66 -6.48 -12.19
N VAL A 10 28.76 -7.46 -12.00
CA VAL A 10 27.30 -7.21 -12.02
C VAL A 10 26.89 -6.23 -10.91
N PHE A 11 27.70 -6.12 -9.88
CA PHE A 11 27.49 -5.26 -8.71
C PHE A 11 28.00 -3.81 -8.87
N LEU A 12 28.61 -3.45 -10.01
CA LEU A 12 29.46 -2.25 -10.11
C LEU A 12 29.20 -1.30 -11.29
N GLY A 13 28.08 -1.38 -12.05
CA GLY A 13 27.76 -0.24 -12.93
C GLY A 13 26.56 -0.33 -13.87
N LEU A 14 25.61 0.61 -13.73
CA LEU A 14 25.42 1.77 -14.63
C LEU A 14 24.29 2.70 -14.11
N PRO A 15 24.35 4.03 -14.29
CA PRO A 15 23.50 4.98 -13.56
C PRO A 15 22.20 5.37 -14.28
N LEU A 16 21.15 5.65 -13.48
CA LEU A 16 19.89 6.24 -13.94
C LEU A 16 19.89 7.77 -13.69
N PHE A 17 19.56 8.56 -14.71
CA PHE A 17 19.50 10.03 -14.62
C PHE A 17 18.26 10.53 -13.86
N VAL A 18 18.45 11.37 -12.84
CA VAL A 18 17.38 12.15 -12.19
C VAL A 18 17.55 13.64 -12.49
N LEU A 19 16.47 14.31 -12.92
CA LEU A 19 16.41 15.77 -13.07
C LEU A 19 15.34 16.38 -12.16
N SER A 20 15.78 17.13 -11.16
CA SER A 20 14.92 17.88 -10.23
C SER A 20 14.33 19.15 -10.84
N GLY A 21 13.14 19.56 -10.39
CA GLY A 21 12.55 20.85 -10.76
C GLY A 21 11.28 21.26 -10.01
N CYS A 22 11.45 21.96 -8.87
CA CYS A 22 10.41 22.83 -8.28
C CYS A 22 10.82 24.30 -8.54
N PRO A 23 9.90 25.29 -8.66
CA PRO A 23 9.55 26.09 -7.47
C PRO A 23 8.17 26.81 -7.43
N SER A 24 7.60 26.87 -6.21
CA SER A 24 7.07 28.06 -5.48
C SER A 24 5.92 28.99 -5.99
N SER A 25 4.97 29.21 -5.05
CA SER A 25 4.30 30.49 -4.66
C SER A 25 3.23 31.11 -5.61
N VAL A 26 2.16 31.80 -5.16
CA VAL A 26 2.04 32.99 -4.29
C VAL A 26 0.57 33.14 -3.80
N ALA A 27 0.33 33.80 -2.66
CA ALA A 27 -1.00 34.26 -2.20
C ALA A 27 -1.16 35.79 -2.34
N THR A 28 -2.37 36.29 -2.62
CA THR A 28 -2.69 37.74 -2.55
C THR A 28 -4.12 38.01 -2.03
N THR A 29 -4.24 39.07 -1.22
CA THR A 29 -5.46 39.57 -0.57
C THR A 29 -6.32 40.48 -1.45
N SER A 30 -7.57 40.77 -1.03
CA SER A 30 -8.15 42.14 -1.06
C SER A 30 -9.49 42.23 -0.32
N ALA A 31 -9.78 43.37 0.29
CA ALA A 31 -11.04 43.72 0.97
C ALA A 31 -11.69 44.94 0.31
N THR A 32 -12.97 45.27 0.58
CA THR A 32 -13.42 46.63 1.04
C THR A 32 -14.95 46.85 1.21
N THR A 33 -15.34 47.32 2.40
CA THR A 33 -16.28 48.42 2.77
C THR A 33 -17.55 48.78 1.96
N SER A 34 -18.67 49.07 2.65
CA SER A 34 -19.20 50.45 2.96
C SER A 34 -20.70 50.43 3.40
N THR A 35 -21.05 50.83 4.63
CA THR A 35 -21.70 52.10 5.09
C THR A 35 -23.03 52.50 4.39
N SER A 36 -24.22 52.57 5.02
CA SER A 36 -24.74 53.51 6.09
C SER A 36 -25.96 54.32 5.52
N PRO A 37 -26.65 55.28 6.21
CA PRO A 37 -27.61 55.14 7.34
C PRO A 37 -28.96 55.93 7.17
N SER A 38 -29.74 56.06 8.28
CA SER A 38 -30.60 57.22 8.65
C SER A 38 -32.00 57.38 7.97
N SER A 39 -33.02 58.05 8.55
CA SER A 39 -33.20 58.67 9.90
C SER A 39 -34.67 59.05 10.22
N VAL A 40 -34.92 59.31 11.51
CA VAL A 40 -36.10 59.88 12.20
C VAL A 40 -36.65 61.21 11.61
N ILE A 41 -37.98 61.43 11.70
CA ILE A 41 -38.69 62.73 11.87
C ILE A 41 -40.21 62.49 12.19
N THR A 42 -41.02 63.47 12.64
CA THR A 42 -41.14 64.04 14.01
C THR A 42 -42.15 65.22 14.06
N THR A 43 -42.85 65.39 15.20
CA THR A 43 -43.64 66.58 15.67
C THR A 43 -44.97 67.03 15.02
N SER A 44 -46.00 67.11 15.89
CA SER A 44 -46.93 68.25 16.16
C SER A 44 -48.05 68.58 15.12
N ALA A 45 -49.18 69.23 15.45
CA ALA A 45 -49.57 70.01 16.66
C ALA A 45 -51.12 70.12 16.88
N THR A 46 -51.51 70.28 18.15
CA THR A 46 -52.53 71.23 18.68
C THR A 46 -54.05 70.94 18.58
N SER A 47 -54.75 71.50 19.57
CA SER A 47 -56.11 71.24 20.08
C SER A 47 -57.20 72.25 19.68
N GLU A 48 -58.47 71.84 19.74
CA GLU A 48 -59.67 72.61 20.13
C GLU A 48 -60.78 71.58 20.44
N GLU A 49 -61.16 71.28 21.69
CA GLU A 49 -62.03 71.98 22.66
C GLU A 49 -63.56 71.72 22.51
N THR A 50 -64.19 71.29 23.62
CA THR A 50 -65.65 71.09 23.84
C THR A 50 -66.33 69.97 23.03
N SER A 51 -67.24 69.15 23.57
CA SER A 51 -68.28 69.45 24.55
C SER A 51 -68.76 68.18 25.28
N SER A 52 -69.20 68.34 26.53
CA SER A 52 -69.65 67.26 27.40
C SER A 52 -71.09 66.82 27.13
N ILE A 53 -71.30 65.52 26.92
CA ILE A 53 -72.57 64.85 27.27
C ILE A 53 -72.19 63.54 27.99
N ALA A 54 -72.66 63.38 29.22
CA ALA A 54 -72.51 62.13 29.96
C ALA A 54 -73.41 61.06 29.31
N SER A 55 -72.82 60.20 28.48
CA SER A 55 -73.46 58.96 28.05
C SER A 55 -73.45 57.97 29.21
N SER A 56 -74.52 57.18 29.32
CA SER A 56 -74.61 56.06 30.25
C SER A 56 -73.39 55.16 30.07
N SER A 57 -72.59 54.97 31.12
CA SER A 57 -71.58 53.91 31.14
C SER A 57 -72.29 52.59 31.41
N GLU A 58 -72.82 51.98 30.35
CA GLU A 58 -72.94 50.53 30.33
C GLU A 58 -71.51 49.99 30.49
N GLU A 59 -71.25 49.27 31.59
CA GLU A 59 -69.97 48.59 31.75
C GLU A 59 -69.82 47.63 30.58
N VAL A 60 -68.87 47.92 29.72
CA VAL A 60 -68.49 47.05 28.62
C VAL A 60 -67.77 45.87 29.26
N VAL A 61 -68.53 44.83 29.56
CA VAL A 61 -67.97 43.58 30.08
C VAL A 61 -67.15 42.96 28.97
N GLU A 62 -65.83 43.07 29.11
CA GLU A 62 -64.87 42.36 28.29
C GLU A 62 -64.62 40.98 28.89
N HIS A 63 -64.42 40.00 28.02
CA HIS A 63 -63.93 38.68 28.38
C HIS A 63 -62.62 38.40 27.68
N THR A 64 -61.93 37.35 28.09
CA THR A 64 -60.68 36.88 27.46
C THR A 64 -60.82 35.45 26.94
N ILE A 65 -60.41 35.24 25.70
CA ILE A 65 -60.07 33.92 25.17
C ILE A 65 -58.57 33.72 25.37
N SER A 66 -58.23 32.76 26.23
CA SER A 66 -56.86 32.28 26.46
C SER A 66 -56.60 30.99 25.65
N PHE A 67 -55.32 30.68 25.42
CA PHE A 67 -54.90 29.55 24.61
C PHE A 67 -53.97 28.63 25.41
N ASP A 68 -54.18 27.32 25.29
CA ASP A 68 -53.25 26.27 25.69
C ASP A 68 -52.77 25.59 24.40
N GLU A 69 -51.55 25.91 23.97
CA GLU A 69 -50.99 25.47 22.70
C GLU A 69 -50.46 24.03 22.74
N ASP A 70 -50.50 23.35 23.90
CA ASP A 70 -49.99 21.98 24.09
C ASP A 70 -48.54 21.81 23.58
N GLY A 71 -47.69 22.81 23.82
CA GLY A 71 -46.30 22.85 23.35
C GLY A 71 -46.10 23.28 21.88
N GLY A 72 -47.12 23.85 21.25
CA GLY A 72 -46.97 24.62 20.01
C GLY A 72 -46.42 26.04 20.24
N THR A 73 -46.26 26.82 19.16
CA THR A 73 -45.88 28.23 19.23
C THR A 73 -46.94 29.09 19.92
N PRO A 74 -46.55 30.08 20.75
CA PRO A 74 -47.48 30.86 21.56
C PRO A 74 -48.45 31.70 20.74
N VAL A 75 -49.69 31.82 21.22
CA VAL A 75 -50.77 32.59 20.61
C VAL A 75 -51.23 33.68 21.57
N ALA A 76 -51.36 34.92 21.09
CA ALA A 76 -51.78 36.05 21.90
C ALA A 76 -53.26 35.91 22.31
N GLU A 77 -53.55 36.13 23.60
CA GLU A 77 -54.91 36.16 24.13
C GLU A 77 -55.78 37.23 23.43
N ILE A 78 -57.08 36.95 23.29
CA ILE A 78 -58.03 37.87 22.66
C ILE A 78 -58.99 38.38 23.74
N THR A 79 -58.89 39.67 24.07
CA THR A 79 -59.80 40.36 24.98
C THR A 79 -60.71 41.31 24.21
N LEU A 80 -62.03 41.10 24.27
CA LEU A 80 -63.04 41.89 23.56
C LEU A 80 -64.36 41.97 24.35
N PRO A 81 -65.23 42.96 24.07
CA PRO A 81 -66.59 43.02 24.60
C PRO A 81 -67.46 41.83 24.18
N VAL A 82 -68.35 41.36 25.06
CA VAL A 82 -69.31 40.28 24.76
C VAL A 82 -70.05 40.50 23.43
N GLY A 83 -70.14 39.47 22.59
CA GLY A 83 -70.83 39.55 21.30
C GLY A 83 -70.08 40.26 20.18
N SER A 84 -68.90 40.85 20.43
CA SER A 84 -68.01 41.37 19.38
C SER A 84 -67.59 40.25 18.42
N VAL A 85 -67.44 40.55 17.13
CA VAL A 85 -66.92 39.57 16.17
C VAL A 85 -65.46 39.24 16.50
N VAL A 86 -65.13 37.95 16.63
CA VAL A 86 -63.77 37.49 16.92
C VAL A 86 -63.11 37.00 15.63
N THR A 87 -61.98 37.60 15.28
CA THR A 87 -61.10 37.06 14.23
C THR A 87 -60.27 35.93 14.82
N ALA A 88 -60.20 34.79 14.13
CA ALA A 88 -59.33 33.69 14.54
C ALA A 88 -57.85 34.14 14.53
N PRO A 89 -57.01 33.71 15.49
CA PRO A 89 -55.58 33.93 15.42
C PRO A 89 -54.96 33.10 14.28
N ASP A 90 -53.72 33.42 13.91
CA ASP A 90 -52.91 32.53 13.08
C ASP A 90 -52.75 31.16 13.77
N ASN A 91 -52.77 30.08 13.00
CA ASN A 91 -52.63 28.74 13.54
C ASN A 91 -51.23 28.58 14.17
N PRO A 92 -51.11 28.03 15.39
CA PRO A 92 -49.82 27.71 15.97
C PRO A 92 -49.14 26.60 15.17
N THR A 93 -47.81 26.48 15.31
CA THR A 93 -47.03 25.36 14.75
C THR A 93 -46.40 24.53 15.86
N LYS A 94 -46.20 23.23 15.60
CA LYS A 94 -45.53 22.28 16.50
C LYS A 94 -44.74 21.31 15.64
N VAL A 95 -43.45 21.13 15.94
CA VAL A 95 -42.55 20.30 15.12
C VAL A 95 -43.11 18.88 15.01
N GLY A 96 -43.08 18.32 13.79
CA GLY A 96 -43.58 16.97 13.48
C GLY A 96 -45.08 16.75 13.72
N ASN A 97 -45.88 17.82 13.82
CA ASN A 97 -47.31 17.74 14.10
C ASN A 97 -48.12 18.71 13.21
N THR A 98 -49.27 18.26 12.72
CA THR A 98 -50.25 19.09 12.02
C THR A 98 -51.30 19.62 13.01
N PHE A 99 -51.62 20.91 12.93
CA PHE A 99 -52.66 21.54 13.74
C PHE A 99 -54.06 21.11 13.26
N ASP A 100 -54.81 20.42 14.12
CA ASP A 100 -56.16 19.91 13.84
C ASP A 100 -57.26 20.93 14.17
N GLY A 101 -57.00 21.79 15.17
CA GLY A 101 -57.92 22.87 15.54
C GLY A 101 -57.89 23.24 17.03
N TRP A 102 -58.71 24.24 17.36
CA TRP A 102 -58.97 24.67 18.73
C TRP A 102 -60.18 23.94 19.32
N TYR A 103 -60.10 23.59 20.59
CA TYR A 103 -61.15 22.85 21.31
C TYR A 103 -61.53 23.56 22.61
N ALA A 104 -62.82 23.56 22.95
CA ALA A 104 -63.37 24.26 24.12
C ALA A 104 -63.21 23.50 25.45
N ASN A 105 -62.58 22.33 25.44
CA ASN A 105 -62.39 21.48 26.60
C ASN A 105 -61.03 20.76 26.59
N ILE A 106 -60.50 20.47 27.77
CA ILE A 106 -59.17 19.89 27.96
C ILE A 106 -59.03 18.48 27.35
N GLU A 107 -60.12 17.72 27.23
CA GLU A 107 -60.14 16.42 26.55
C GLU A 107 -60.16 16.52 25.02
N ARG A 108 -60.22 17.74 24.45
CA ARG A 108 -60.16 18.02 23.00
C ARG A 108 -61.21 17.27 22.18
N THR A 109 -62.45 17.29 22.66
CA THR A 109 -63.60 16.62 22.04
C THR A 109 -64.66 17.58 21.49
N ILE A 110 -64.71 18.83 21.98
CA ILE A 110 -65.63 19.88 21.54
C ILE A 110 -64.85 20.88 20.69
N VAL A 111 -64.97 20.80 19.36
CA VAL A 111 -64.34 21.75 18.41
C VAL A 111 -64.89 23.16 18.67
N TYR A 112 -64.00 24.14 18.78
CA TYR A 112 -64.36 25.55 18.87
C TYR A 112 -64.25 26.24 17.50
N THR A 113 -65.21 27.11 17.18
CA THR A 113 -65.20 27.93 15.96
C THR A 113 -65.39 29.40 16.33
N PHE A 114 -64.48 30.26 15.86
CA PHE A 114 -64.55 31.69 16.14
C PHE A 114 -65.72 32.32 15.39
N ALA A 115 -66.56 33.06 16.12
CA ALA A 115 -67.67 33.81 15.56
C ALA A 115 -67.86 35.13 16.34
N THR A 116 -68.32 35.04 17.58
CA THR A 116 -68.51 36.18 18.49
C THR A 116 -67.97 35.88 19.86
N MET A 117 -67.56 36.93 20.58
CA MET A 117 -66.97 36.83 21.90
C MET A 117 -67.97 36.21 22.90
N PRO A 118 -67.59 35.14 23.64
CA PRO A 118 -68.45 34.52 24.65
C PRO A 118 -68.77 35.48 25.81
N ALA A 119 -69.76 35.10 26.63
CA ALA A 119 -70.20 35.84 27.81
C ALA A 119 -69.52 35.37 29.11
N GLU A 120 -68.35 34.74 28.97
CA GLU A 120 -67.45 34.31 30.04
C GLU A 120 -66.03 34.13 29.47
N ASP A 121 -65.02 34.14 30.33
CA ASP A 121 -63.64 33.85 29.94
C ASP A 121 -63.48 32.35 29.64
N ILE A 122 -62.76 32.00 28.56
CA ILE A 122 -62.55 30.61 28.16
C ILE A 122 -61.08 30.32 27.84
N THR A 123 -60.67 29.08 28.02
CA THR A 123 -59.39 28.55 27.51
C THR A 123 -59.65 27.60 26.35
N LEU A 124 -58.96 27.81 25.24
CA LEU A 124 -59.00 26.95 24.07
C LEU A 124 -57.76 26.08 24.01
N TYR A 125 -57.95 24.78 23.81
CA TYR A 125 -56.90 23.78 23.79
C TYR A 125 -56.55 23.38 22.36
N ALA A 126 -55.28 23.44 21.99
CA ALA A 126 -54.79 23.00 20.69
C ALA A 126 -54.83 21.47 20.59
N LYS A 127 -55.30 20.96 19.45
CA LYS A 127 -55.18 19.54 19.10
C LYS A 127 -54.22 19.35 17.92
N TRP A 128 -53.43 18.31 18.02
CA TRP A 128 -52.34 17.99 17.12
C TRP A 128 -52.51 16.57 16.57
N ILE A 129 -52.24 16.40 15.29
CA ILE A 129 -52.08 15.09 14.63
C ILE A 129 -50.58 14.90 14.43
N VAL A 130 -50.03 13.79 14.92
CA VAL A 130 -48.62 13.45 14.70
C VAL A 130 -48.42 13.14 13.22
N ASN A 131 -47.41 13.73 12.60
CA ASN A 131 -47.07 13.47 11.21
C ASN A 131 -46.29 12.15 11.09
N GLN A 132 -46.43 11.49 9.95
CA GLN A 132 -45.54 10.39 9.56
C GLN A 132 -44.47 10.91 8.62
N TYR A 133 -43.26 10.39 8.78
CA TYR A 133 -42.10 10.67 7.95
C TYR A 133 -41.45 9.37 7.50
N THR A 134 -40.70 9.44 6.41
CA THR A 134 -40.07 8.29 5.75
C THR A 134 -38.56 8.45 5.69
N ILE A 135 -37.86 7.40 6.08
CA ILE A 135 -36.43 7.22 5.83
C ILE A 135 -36.31 6.33 4.59
N SER A 136 -35.83 6.89 3.49
CA SER A 136 -35.54 6.17 2.26
C SER A 136 -34.06 5.81 2.15
N PHE A 137 -33.75 4.73 1.44
CA PHE A 137 -32.38 4.23 1.31
C PHE A 137 -31.85 4.32 -0.12
N VAL A 138 -30.55 4.60 -0.25
CA VAL A 138 -29.77 4.54 -1.49
C VAL A 138 -28.59 3.61 -1.23
N GLU A 139 -28.68 2.38 -1.73
CA GLU A 139 -27.81 1.28 -1.32
C GLU A 139 -26.45 1.28 -2.04
N ASN A 140 -26.20 2.23 -2.95
CA ASN A 140 -24.94 2.39 -3.69
C ASN A 140 -24.42 1.05 -4.27
N GLU A 141 -25.31 0.39 -5.03
CA GLU A 141 -25.14 -0.94 -5.68
C GLU A 141 -25.19 -2.14 -4.74
N GLY A 142 -25.51 -1.95 -3.45
CA GLY A 142 -25.82 -3.03 -2.52
C GLY A 142 -27.24 -3.60 -2.68
N SER A 143 -27.55 -4.62 -1.88
CA SER A 143 -28.86 -5.27 -1.82
C SER A 143 -29.95 -4.33 -1.31
N LEU A 144 -31.13 -4.39 -1.94
CA LEU A 144 -32.26 -3.48 -1.66
C LEU A 144 -32.72 -3.50 -0.19
N VAL A 145 -32.94 -2.32 0.37
CA VAL A 145 -33.45 -2.11 1.74
C VAL A 145 -34.81 -1.42 1.69
N ALA A 146 -35.74 -1.85 2.54
CA ALA A 146 -37.08 -1.28 2.56
C ALA A 146 -37.12 0.03 3.37
N ASP A 147 -37.69 1.08 2.77
CA ASP A 147 -37.98 2.36 3.42
C ASP A 147 -38.76 2.20 4.73
N ILE A 148 -38.42 3.02 5.72
CA ILE A 148 -39.07 3.02 7.05
C ILE A 148 -39.97 4.24 7.17
N THR A 149 -41.29 4.03 7.20
CA THR A 149 -42.28 5.07 7.54
C THR A 149 -42.79 4.90 8.96
N ALA A 150 -42.74 5.96 9.77
CA ALA A 150 -43.21 5.94 11.16
C ALA A 150 -43.68 7.32 11.65
N ASP A 151 -44.39 7.35 12.79
CA ASP A 151 -44.82 8.58 13.45
C ASP A 151 -43.60 9.37 13.99
N TYR A 152 -43.61 10.70 13.87
CA TYR A 152 -42.58 11.59 14.41
C TYR A 152 -42.23 11.29 15.88
N GLY A 153 -40.94 11.20 16.19
CA GLY A 153 -40.44 10.96 17.54
C GLY A 153 -40.61 9.52 18.05
N SER A 154 -41.20 8.61 17.26
CA SER A 154 -41.18 7.17 17.56
C SER A 154 -39.76 6.60 17.39
N LEU A 155 -39.45 5.53 18.13
CA LEU A 155 -38.15 4.85 18.06
C LEU A 155 -38.01 4.13 16.71
N VAL A 156 -36.87 4.33 16.03
CA VAL A 156 -36.54 3.65 14.79
C VAL A 156 -35.41 2.65 15.05
N THR A 157 -35.61 1.39 14.66
CA THR A 157 -34.55 0.38 14.61
C THR A 157 -33.83 0.44 13.27
N ALA A 158 -32.51 0.27 13.28
CA ALA A 158 -31.74 0.08 12.04
C ALA A 158 -32.30 -1.13 11.23
N PRO A 159 -32.28 -1.06 9.89
CA PRO A 159 -32.61 -2.21 9.05
C PRO A 159 -31.56 -3.32 9.19
N GLU A 160 -31.84 -4.49 8.61
CA GLU A 160 -30.81 -5.50 8.35
C GLU A 160 -29.73 -4.90 7.44
N GLU A 161 -28.46 -5.23 7.69
CA GLU A 161 -27.34 -4.65 6.94
C GLU A 161 -27.41 -5.13 5.48
N PRO A 162 -27.36 -4.22 4.50
CA PRO A 162 -27.31 -4.63 3.10
C PRO A 162 -26.00 -5.35 2.80
N THR A 163 -25.98 -6.11 1.71
CA THR A 163 -24.81 -6.82 1.19
C THR A 163 -24.41 -6.29 -0.18
N LYS A 164 -23.11 -6.22 -0.48
CA LYS A 164 -22.54 -5.86 -1.78
C LYS A 164 -21.37 -6.80 -2.07
N GLU A 165 -21.21 -7.22 -3.33
CA GLU A 165 -20.11 -8.12 -3.71
C GLU A 165 -18.75 -7.46 -3.45
N ASP A 166 -17.82 -8.22 -2.87
CA ASP A 166 -16.43 -7.82 -2.56
C ASP A 166 -16.30 -6.53 -1.71
N HIS A 167 -17.31 -6.22 -0.88
CA HIS A 167 -17.34 -5.06 0.03
C HIS A 167 -17.97 -5.37 1.40
N VAL A 168 -17.49 -4.69 2.44
CA VAL A 168 -18.10 -4.64 3.79
C VAL A 168 -18.94 -3.38 3.94
N PHE A 169 -20.12 -3.51 4.54
CA PHE A 169 -21.00 -2.39 4.86
C PHE A 169 -20.40 -1.51 5.98
N ALA A 170 -20.15 -0.24 5.69
CA ALA A 170 -19.51 0.70 6.62
C ALA A 170 -20.50 1.60 7.37
N GLY A 171 -21.79 1.58 7.01
CA GLY A 171 -22.85 2.35 7.66
C GLY A 171 -23.73 3.15 6.70
N TRP A 172 -24.74 3.80 7.27
CA TRP A 172 -25.65 4.71 6.57
C TRP A 172 -25.23 6.16 6.79
N PHE A 173 -25.26 6.99 5.75
CA PHE A 173 -24.80 8.38 5.77
C PHE A 173 -25.90 9.33 5.32
N GLU A 174 -25.92 10.55 5.87
CA GLU A 174 -26.94 11.58 5.55
C GLU A 174 -26.69 12.25 4.18
N ASP A 175 -25.48 12.13 3.64
CA ASP A 175 -25.02 12.76 2.39
C ASP A 175 -24.44 11.74 1.39
N SER A 176 -24.59 12.04 0.10
CA SER A 176 -24.07 11.22 -1.00
C SER A 176 -22.54 11.14 -1.05
N GLU A 177 -21.88 12.10 -0.40
CA GLU A 177 -20.43 12.22 -0.28
C GLU A 177 -19.86 11.39 0.90
N LEU A 178 -20.74 10.70 1.64
CA LEU A 178 -20.41 9.75 2.72
C LEU A 178 -19.59 10.38 3.87
N THR A 179 -19.91 11.62 4.25
CA THR A 179 -19.18 12.38 5.27
C THR A 179 -19.84 12.39 6.66
N SER A 180 -21.17 12.29 6.73
CA SER A 180 -21.97 12.38 7.96
C SER A 180 -22.67 11.05 8.28
N LEU A 181 -22.09 10.25 9.17
CA LEU A 181 -22.65 8.95 9.59
C LEU A 181 -23.97 9.14 10.37
N TYR A 182 -25.04 8.51 9.89
CA TYR A 182 -26.35 8.49 10.53
C TYR A 182 -26.47 7.41 11.60
N LEU A 183 -27.06 7.76 12.75
CA LEU A 183 -27.31 6.83 13.86
C LEU A 183 -28.81 6.77 14.18
N PHE A 184 -29.40 5.59 13.98
CA PHE A 184 -30.82 5.35 14.23
C PHE A 184 -31.19 5.61 15.70
N THR A 185 -32.12 6.54 15.89
CA THR A 185 -32.65 6.91 17.21
C THR A 185 -34.16 7.02 17.15
N THR A 186 -34.68 8.20 16.79
CA THR A 186 -36.12 8.45 16.63
C THR A 186 -36.42 9.06 15.27
N MET A 187 -37.63 8.85 14.75
CA MET A 187 -38.05 9.38 13.45
C MET A 187 -37.97 10.92 13.43
N PRO A 188 -37.18 11.53 12.52
CA PRO A 188 -37.04 12.99 12.40
C PRO A 188 -38.34 13.68 11.98
N ALA A 189 -38.31 15.01 11.94
CA ALA A 189 -39.47 15.85 11.60
C ALA A 189 -39.58 16.17 10.08
N GLU A 190 -38.90 15.39 9.25
CA GLU A 190 -38.84 15.50 7.80
C GLU A 190 -38.52 14.13 7.18
N ASP A 191 -38.82 13.97 5.90
CA ASP A 191 -38.39 12.79 5.14
C ASP A 191 -36.89 12.92 4.84
N ILE A 192 -36.12 11.84 5.04
CA ILE A 192 -34.67 11.82 4.81
C ILE A 192 -34.28 10.67 3.88
N THR A 193 -33.16 10.84 3.18
CA THR A 193 -32.55 9.80 2.34
C THR A 193 -31.18 9.45 2.90
N LEU A 194 -30.91 8.16 3.11
CA LEU A 194 -29.65 7.67 3.63
C LEU A 194 -28.87 6.89 2.58
N TYR A 195 -27.56 7.10 2.53
CA TYR A 195 -26.64 6.54 1.55
C TYR A 195 -25.77 5.46 2.18
N ALA A 196 -25.68 4.28 1.57
CA ALA A 196 -24.83 3.20 2.06
C ALA A 196 -23.36 3.49 1.76
N ALA A 197 -22.51 3.43 2.78
CA ALA A 197 -21.06 3.41 2.61
C ALA A 197 -20.53 1.97 2.56
N TRP A 198 -19.51 1.78 1.73
CA TRP A 198 -18.90 0.48 1.47
C TRP A 198 -17.39 0.60 1.56
N THR A 199 -16.74 -0.31 2.27
CA THR A 199 -15.30 -0.50 2.24
C THR A 199 -15.01 -1.70 1.34
N PHE A 200 -14.12 -1.57 0.36
CA PHE A 200 -13.67 -2.70 -0.44
C PHE A 200 -12.97 -3.72 0.47
N ASP A 201 -13.44 -4.96 0.42
CA ASP A 201 -12.86 -6.08 1.14
C ASP A 201 -13.06 -7.33 0.28
N VAL A 202 -11.99 -7.73 -0.37
CA VAL A 202 -11.92 -8.88 -1.27
C VAL A 202 -12.30 -10.21 -0.61
N TYR A 203 -12.20 -10.30 0.72
CA TYR A 203 -12.57 -11.49 1.48
C TYR A 203 -14.06 -11.50 1.87
N ALA A 204 -14.78 -10.39 1.67
CA ALA A 204 -16.19 -10.26 2.05
C ALA A 204 -17.08 -11.27 1.30
N GLY A 205 -17.69 -12.18 2.06
CA GLY A 205 -18.56 -13.23 1.52
C GLY A 205 -17.83 -14.37 0.79
N LYS A 206 -16.50 -14.42 0.83
CA LYS A 206 -15.68 -15.52 0.27
C LYS A 206 -15.37 -16.57 1.34
N MET A 207 -15.03 -17.77 0.89
CA MET A 207 -14.57 -18.84 1.78
C MET A 207 -13.07 -18.71 2.06
N THR A 208 -12.66 -18.90 3.31
CA THR A 208 -11.21 -18.95 3.63
C THR A 208 -10.57 -20.24 3.13
N ILE A 209 -9.27 -20.22 2.88
CA ILE A 209 -8.50 -21.39 2.43
C ILE A 209 -8.59 -22.54 3.45
N ALA A 210 -8.56 -22.24 4.75
CA ALA A 210 -8.73 -23.25 5.79
C ALA A 210 -10.12 -23.91 5.77
N GLU A 211 -11.19 -23.14 5.56
CA GLU A 211 -12.55 -23.68 5.41
C GLU A 211 -12.68 -24.54 4.15
N PHE A 212 -12.13 -24.08 3.03
CA PHE A 212 -12.15 -24.84 1.77
C PHE A 212 -11.41 -26.18 1.88
N LYS A 213 -10.24 -26.19 2.52
CA LYS A 213 -9.50 -27.43 2.80
C LYS A 213 -10.26 -28.37 3.73
N ALA A 214 -11.02 -27.82 4.69
CA ALA A 214 -11.84 -28.58 5.63
C ALA A 214 -13.17 -29.11 5.07
N LEU A 215 -13.54 -28.74 3.83
CA LEU A 215 -14.70 -29.31 3.13
C LEU A 215 -14.60 -30.84 3.03
N LEU A 216 -15.76 -31.50 3.12
CA LEU A 216 -15.86 -32.95 3.03
C LEU A 216 -15.40 -33.47 1.66
N GLU A 217 -14.78 -34.65 1.66
CA GLU A 217 -14.42 -35.36 0.44
C GLU A 217 -15.67 -35.66 -0.41
N GLY A 218 -15.61 -35.31 -1.70
CA GLY A 218 -16.75 -35.43 -2.61
C GLY A 218 -17.74 -34.26 -2.60
N ASP A 219 -17.41 -33.11 -2.00
CA ASP A 219 -18.12 -31.87 -2.33
C ASP A 219 -17.94 -31.52 -3.82
N VAL A 220 -19.05 -31.13 -4.45
CA VAL A 220 -19.14 -30.78 -5.89
C VAL A 220 -19.67 -29.36 -6.09
N SER A 221 -19.60 -28.54 -5.03
CA SER A 221 -20.08 -27.17 -5.04
C SER A 221 -19.01 -26.26 -5.66
N TYR A 222 -19.45 -25.19 -6.32
CA TYR A 222 -18.56 -24.12 -6.76
C TYR A 222 -18.33 -23.17 -5.58
N HIS A 223 -17.07 -22.83 -5.32
CA HIS A 223 -16.66 -21.90 -4.26
C HIS A 223 -15.81 -20.79 -4.84
N GLU A 224 -15.78 -19.67 -4.13
CA GLU A 224 -14.88 -18.56 -4.41
C GLU A 224 -14.02 -18.26 -3.18
N LEU A 225 -12.71 -18.16 -3.42
CA LEU A 225 -11.71 -17.76 -2.46
C LEU A 225 -11.06 -16.47 -2.92
N ALA A 226 -10.40 -15.78 -1.99
CA ALA A 226 -9.52 -14.66 -2.28
C ALA A 226 -8.17 -14.90 -1.60
N GLY A 227 -7.10 -14.29 -2.14
CA GLY A 227 -5.80 -14.28 -1.50
C GLY A 227 -4.72 -13.65 -2.38
N VAL A 228 -3.51 -13.53 -1.85
CA VAL A 228 -2.35 -12.96 -2.54
C VAL A 228 -1.52 -14.07 -3.15
N ALA A 229 -1.15 -13.93 -4.43
CA ALA A 229 -0.29 -14.86 -5.14
C ALA A 229 1.13 -14.87 -4.54
N ILE A 230 1.60 -16.07 -4.20
CA ILE A 230 2.98 -16.35 -3.75
C ILE A 230 3.83 -16.85 -4.92
N MET A 231 3.19 -17.51 -5.90
CA MET A 231 3.83 -18.12 -7.06
C MET A 231 2.79 -18.30 -8.17
N GLY A 232 3.21 -18.14 -9.42
CA GLY A 232 2.39 -18.46 -10.59
C GLY A 232 3.00 -17.89 -11.86
N GLY A 233 2.59 -18.43 -13.01
CA GLY A 233 3.12 -18.02 -14.30
C GLY A 233 2.50 -18.85 -15.42
N ALA A 234 2.40 -18.29 -16.62
CA ALA A 234 1.69 -18.90 -17.76
C ALA A 234 2.14 -20.34 -18.06
N ASP A 235 3.43 -20.62 -17.88
CA ASP A 235 4.03 -21.92 -18.21
C ASP A 235 3.91 -22.98 -17.09
N MET A 236 3.48 -22.60 -15.88
CA MET A 236 3.37 -23.53 -14.74
C MET A 236 2.05 -24.33 -14.73
N GLY A 237 0.99 -23.83 -15.37
CA GLY A 237 -0.36 -24.43 -15.32
C GLY A 237 -1.02 -24.38 -13.94
N ILE A 238 -0.39 -23.74 -12.96
CA ILE A 238 -0.88 -23.54 -11.60
C ILE A 238 -0.55 -22.12 -11.10
N ILE A 239 -1.34 -21.64 -10.16
CA ILE A 239 -0.99 -20.55 -9.26
C ILE A 239 -1.06 -21.04 -7.81
N VAL A 240 -0.24 -20.44 -6.95
CA VAL A 240 -0.22 -20.67 -5.50
C VAL A 240 -0.49 -19.34 -4.83
N PHE A 241 -1.54 -19.27 -4.02
CA PHE A 241 -2.00 -18.05 -3.35
C PHE A 241 -2.28 -18.32 -1.87
N ALA A 242 -2.28 -17.28 -1.04
CA ALA A 242 -2.55 -17.40 0.40
C ALA A 242 -3.50 -16.32 0.92
N ASP A 243 -4.20 -16.68 1.98
CA ASP A 243 -4.91 -15.78 2.88
C ASP A 243 -4.28 -15.91 4.30
N ALA A 244 -4.86 -15.24 5.29
CA ALA A 244 -4.39 -15.31 6.68
C ALA A 244 -4.60 -16.70 7.34
N THR A 245 -5.24 -17.66 6.65
CA THR A 245 -5.60 -18.99 7.17
C THR A 245 -4.81 -20.13 6.53
N GLY A 246 -4.22 -19.93 5.35
CA GLY A 246 -3.40 -20.94 4.69
C GLY A 246 -2.99 -20.59 3.26
N ILE A 247 -2.34 -21.56 2.61
CA ILE A 247 -1.92 -21.51 1.20
C ILE A 247 -2.77 -22.47 0.38
N MET A 248 -3.11 -22.09 -0.84
CA MET A 248 -3.94 -22.85 -1.76
C MET A 248 -3.31 -22.91 -3.15
N VAL A 249 -3.47 -24.04 -3.82
CA VAL A 249 -3.05 -24.21 -5.22
C VAL A 249 -4.29 -24.26 -6.10
N ALA A 250 -4.29 -23.44 -7.16
CA ALA A 250 -5.28 -23.48 -8.21
C ALA A 250 -4.66 -23.92 -9.52
N MET A 251 -5.34 -24.79 -10.27
CA MET A 251 -5.02 -25.04 -11.67
C MET A 251 -5.40 -23.80 -12.48
N SER A 252 -4.46 -23.20 -13.22
CA SER A 252 -4.72 -21.96 -13.97
C SER A 252 -3.75 -21.75 -15.13
N ASP A 253 -4.26 -21.20 -16.23
CA ASP A 253 -3.51 -20.68 -17.37
C ASP A 253 -3.22 -19.17 -17.28
N ILE A 254 -3.69 -18.51 -16.21
CA ILE A 254 -3.46 -17.09 -15.94
C ILE A 254 -2.07 -16.90 -15.30
N ALA A 255 -1.23 -16.09 -15.95
CA ALA A 255 -0.01 -15.58 -15.32
C ALA A 255 -0.38 -14.54 -14.24
N VAL A 256 0.20 -14.72 -13.06
CA VAL A 256 0.12 -13.79 -11.92
C VAL A 256 1.55 -13.44 -11.49
N GLN A 257 1.72 -12.29 -10.87
CA GLN A 257 2.97 -11.90 -10.21
C GLN A 257 2.89 -12.18 -8.71
N VAL A 258 4.04 -12.30 -8.04
CA VAL A 258 4.09 -12.38 -6.57
C VAL A 258 3.57 -11.06 -6.02
N GLY A 259 2.57 -11.12 -5.13
CA GLY A 259 1.87 -9.94 -4.63
C GLY A 259 0.56 -9.60 -5.36
N ASP A 260 0.20 -10.30 -6.44
CA ASP A 260 -1.12 -10.10 -7.09
C ASP A 260 -2.25 -10.57 -6.15
N LEU A 261 -3.23 -9.69 -5.91
CA LEU A 261 -4.47 -10.06 -5.23
C LEU A 261 -5.40 -10.75 -6.22
N VAL A 262 -5.76 -12.01 -5.95
CA VAL A 262 -6.58 -12.83 -6.84
C VAL A 262 -7.90 -13.26 -6.18
N LYS A 263 -8.99 -13.19 -6.95
CA LYS A 263 -10.22 -13.97 -6.72
C LYS A 263 -10.13 -15.25 -7.53
N VAL A 264 -10.32 -16.39 -6.87
CA VAL A 264 -10.17 -17.73 -7.44
C VAL A 264 -11.46 -18.51 -7.21
N GLY A 265 -12.16 -18.83 -8.31
CA GLY A 265 -13.42 -19.57 -8.30
C GLY A 265 -13.28 -20.95 -8.93
N GLY A 266 -13.88 -21.97 -8.31
CA GLY A 266 -13.79 -23.35 -8.82
C GLY A 266 -14.31 -24.41 -7.86
N TYR A 267 -13.91 -25.65 -8.13
CA TYR A 267 -14.34 -26.87 -7.44
C TYR A 267 -13.19 -27.51 -6.66
N ARG A 268 -13.52 -28.18 -5.56
CA ARG A 268 -12.55 -28.87 -4.70
C ARG A 268 -12.10 -30.19 -5.31
N HIS A 269 -10.81 -30.29 -5.60
CA HIS A 269 -10.15 -31.53 -5.99
C HIS A 269 -9.17 -31.99 -4.89
N SER A 270 -8.87 -33.28 -4.83
CA SER A 270 -7.88 -33.80 -3.87
C SER A 270 -7.06 -34.97 -4.40
N ILE A 271 -5.76 -34.93 -4.10
CA ILE A 271 -4.76 -35.96 -4.42
C ILE A 271 -4.20 -36.45 -3.07
N ASP A 272 -4.64 -37.63 -2.63
CA ASP A 272 -4.45 -38.13 -1.26
C ASP A 272 -4.92 -37.11 -0.20
N THR A 273 -3.98 -36.47 0.51
CA THR A 273 -4.26 -35.42 1.51
C THR A 273 -4.12 -34.00 0.97
N PHE A 274 -3.59 -33.85 -0.24
CA PHE A 274 -3.41 -32.55 -0.88
C PHE A 274 -4.72 -32.07 -1.50
N VAL A 275 -5.09 -30.80 -1.27
CA VAL A 275 -6.34 -30.21 -1.77
C VAL A 275 -6.01 -29.06 -2.71
N ILE A 276 -6.61 -29.07 -3.90
CA ILE A 276 -6.45 -28.03 -4.93
C ILE A 276 -7.83 -27.52 -5.38
N ILE A 277 -7.84 -26.38 -6.08
CA ILE A 277 -9.04 -25.84 -6.73
C ILE A 277 -8.85 -25.84 -8.26
N GLY A 278 -9.89 -26.23 -8.99
CA GLY A 278 -9.87 -26.37 -10.44
C GLY A 278 -11.28 -26.24 -11.04
N GLY A 279 -11.42 -26.58 -12.32
CA GLY A 279 -12.71 -26.58 -13.01
C GLY A 279 -13.58 -27.80 -12.72
N VAL A 280 -14.58 -28.05 -13.56
CA VAL A 280 -15.61 -29.10 -13.34
C VAL A 280 -15.04 -30.52 -13.59
N ALA A 281 -13.96 -30.62 -14.35
CA ALA A 281 -13.27 -31.87 -14.68
C ALA A 281 -11.76 -31.77 -14.39
N ASP A 282 -11.10 -32.92 -14.27
CA ASP A 282 -9.68 -33.08 -13.89
C ASP A 282 -8.65 -32.37 -14.83
N GLU A 283 -9.10 -31.81 -15.95
CA GLU A 283 -8.29 -31.05 -16.92
C GLU A 283 -8.74 -29.58 -17.09
N GLU A 284 -9.78 -29.12 -16.37
CA GLU A 284 -10.27 -27.74 -16.43
C GLU A 284 -9.62 -26.85 -15.37
N VAL A 285 -9.31 -25.61 -15.74
CA VAL A 285 -8.72 -24.59 -14.86
C VAL A 285 -9.76 -23.90 -13.97
N ALA A 286 -9.32 -23.38 -12.82
CA ALA A 286 -10.09 -22.47 -11.99
C ALA A 286 -10.25 -21.10 -12.68
N VAL A 287 -11.35 -20.41 -12.37
CA VAL A 287 -11.59 -19.03 -12.81
C VAL A 287 -10.78 -18.09 -11.93
N VAL A 288 -9.72 -17.50 -12.48
CA VAL A 288 -8.85 -16.55 -11.78
C VAL A 288 -9.10 -15.14 -12.30
N THR A 289 -9.24 -14.17 -11.39
CA THR A 289 -9.30 -12.74 -11.69
C THR A 289 -8.31 -12.01 -10.80
N ILE A 290 -7.38 -11.25 -11.40
CA ILE A 290 -6.49 -10.33 -10.67
C ILE A 290 -7.29 -9.06 -10.35
N LEU A 291 -7.21 -8.61 -9.10
CA LEU A 291 -8.00 -7.51 -8.55
C LEU A 291 -7.14 -6.32 -8.13
N ASP A 292 -5.93 -6.58 -7.64
CA ASP A 292 -4.92 -5.59 -7.27
C ASP A 292 -3.51 -6.20 -7.39
N HIS A 293 -2.48 -5.37 -7.31
CA HIS A 293 -1.06 -5.76 -7.39
C HIS A 293 -0.29 -5.40 -6.12
N ASP A 294 0.98 -5.80 -6.02
CA ASP A 294 1.94 -5.35 -5.00
C ASP A 294 1.51 -5.52 -3.53
N GLN A 295 0.68 -6.53 -3.23
CA GLN A 295 0.23 -6.82 -1.87
C GLN A 295 1.27 -7.62 -1.07
N ASN A 296 1.30 -7.38 0.25
CA ASN A 296 2.07 -8.21 1.17
C ASN A 296 1.47 -9.63 1.26
N ILE A 297 2.34 -10.65 1.31
CA ILE A 297 1.92 -12.04 1.52
C ILE A 297 1.27 -12.16 2.93
N PRO A 298 0.00 -12.59 3.05
CA PRO A 298 -0.77 -12.52 4.30
C PRO A 298 -0.49 -13.66 5.29
N ILE A 299 0.52 -14.50 5.01
CA ILE A 299 0.89 -15.66 5.82
C ILE A 299 2.37 -15.62 6.20
N VAL A 300 2.67 -15.94 7.45
CA VAL A 300 4.05 -16.08 7.96
C VAL A 300 4.58 -17.46 7.55
N PRO A 301 5.77 -17.57 6.94
CA PRO A 301 6.36 -18.85 6.58
C PRO A 301 6.72 -19.68 7.83
N GLU A 302 6.65 -21.00 7.71
CA GLU A 302 7.06 -21.93 8.76
C GLU A 302 8.59 -21.99 8.85
N THR A 303 9.18 -21.74 10.02
CA THR A 303 10.64 -21.90 10.20
C THR A 303 11.06 -23.37 10.09
N MET A 304 12.03 -23.66 9.24
CA MET A 304 12.57 -25.01 9.02
C MET A 304 14.09 -24.98 8.92
N THR A 305 14.78 -26.00 9.42
CA THR A 305 16.23 -26.17 9.22
C THR A 305 16.54 -26.98 7.96
N ILE A 306 17.73 -26.80 7.39
CA ILE A 306 18.24 -27.62 6.27
C ILE A 306 18.19 -29.12 6.61
N SER A 307 18.46 -29.48 7.86
CA SER A 307 18.38 -30.87 8.35
C SER A 307 16.95 -31.43 8.37
N GLU A 308 15.95 -30.60 8.67
CA GLU A 308 14.54 -31.01 8.65
C GLU A 308 14.02 -31.10 7.22
N PHE A 309 14.36 -30.13 6.36
CA PHE A 309 14.05 -30.13 4.93
C PHE A 309 14.58 -31.40 4.23
N ASN A 310 15.88 -31.71 4.42
CA ASN A 310 16.52 -32.91 3.86
C ASN A 310 15.98 -34.23 4.45
N ALA A 311 15.21 -34.19 5.53
CA ALA A 311 14.59 -35.36 6.16
C ALA A 311 13.11 -35.55 5.80
N LEU A 312 12.53 -34.65 4.99
CA LEU A 312 11.15 -34.76 4.54
C LEU A 312 10.94 -35.98 3.64
N ASP A 313 9.80 -36.64 3.80
CA ASP A 313 9.35 -37.71 2.90
C ASP A 313 8.77 -37.07 1.61
N PRO A 314 9.40 -37.26 0.44
CA PRO A 314 8.93 -36.71 -0.83
C PRO A 314 7.57 -37.27 -1.26
N THR A 315 7.23 -38.49 -0.83
CA THR A 315 5.98 -39.16 -1.18
C THR A 315 4.80 -38.77 -0.28
N SER A 316 5.05 -38.01 0.80
CA SER A 316 4.04 -37.61 1.75
C SER A 316 3.37 -36.29 1.35
N SER A 317 2.13 -36.35 0.89
CA SER A 317 1.38 -35.18 0.40
C SER A 317 1.14 -34.07 1.42
N SER A 318 1.33 -34.34 2.72
CA SER A 318 1.33 -33.31 3.77
C SER A 318 2.58 -32.43 3.79
N ASN A 319 3.66 -32.82 3.10
CA ASN A 319 4.87 -32.00 2.96
C ASN A 319 4.79 -31.04 1.77
N TRP A 320 3.82 -31.22 0.87
CA TRP A 320 3.74 -30.47 -0.38
C TRP A 320 3.12 -29.08 -0.19
N MET A 321 3.66 -28.09 -0.89
CA MET A 321 3.24 -26.69 -0.93
C MET A 321 3.14 -26.01 0.44
N ARG A 322 4.02 -26.42 1.37
CA ARG A 322 4.30 -25.68 2.60
C ARG A 322 5.16 -24.47 2.24
N TYR A 323 4.78 -23.29 2.72
CA TYR A 323 5.59 -22.08 2.66
C TYR A 323 6.48 -22.05 3.90
N VAL A 324 7.78 -22.12 3.70
CA VAL A 324 8.77 -22.26 4.77
C VAL A 324 9.89 -21.25 4.60
N GLN A 325 10.49 -20.84 5.71
CA GLN A 325 11.71 -20.02 5.73
C GLN A 325 12.87 -20.87 6.26
N ILE A 326 14.01 -20.80 5.57
CA ILE A 326 15.21 -21.59 5.90
C ILE A 326 16.43 -20.67 5.88
N SER A 327 17.22 -20.72 6.95
CA SER A 327 18.45 -19.95 7.12
C SER A 327 19.68 -20.76 6.71
N GLY A 328 20.64 -20.12 6.02
CA GLY A 328 21.91 -20.75 5.67
C GLY A 328 22.88 -19.84 4.91
N TYR A 329 24.12 -20.31 4.77
CA TYR A 329 25.16 -19.63 4.00
C TYR A 329 24.99 -19.91 2.50
N LEU A 330 24.80 -18.87 1.70
CA LEU A 330 24.52 -18.99 0.27
C LEU A 330 25.80 -19.18 -0.57
N THR A 331 25.79 -20.18 -1.45
CA THR A 331 26.86 -20.43 -2.44
C THR A 331 26.27 -20.76 -3.79
N ILE A 332 26.95 -20.38 -4.87
CA ILE A 332 26.64 -20.82 -6.22
C ILE A 332 27.80 -21.66 -6.76
N ASP A 333 27.48 -22.81 -7.36
CA ASP A 333 28.48 -23.64 -8.03
C ASP A 333 28.88 -22.99 -9.38
N GLU A 334 30.15 -22.65 -9.55
CA GLU A 334 30.64 -21.92 -10.75
C GLU A 334 30.47 -22.69 -12.07
N GLU A 335 30.44 -24.03 -12.05
CA GLU A 335 30.37 -24.86 -13.27
C GLU A 335 28.92 -25.18 -13.67
N THR A 336 28.04 -25.37 -12.69
CA THR A 336 26.65 -25.83 -12.87
C THR A 336 25.61 -24.74 -12.67
N HIS A 337 26.00 -23.61 -12.06
CA HIS A 337 25.11 -22.52 -11.63
C HIS A 337 24.03 -22.95 -10.62
N ILE A 338 24.23 -24.05 -9.90
CA ILE A 338 23.31 -24.52 -8.88
C ILE A 338 23.46 -23.66 -7.62
N VAL A 339 22.34 -23.13 -7.13
CA VAL A 339 22.26 -22.33 -5.90
C VAL A 339 22.05 -23.24 -4.70
N ASN A 340 22.90 -23.11 -3.67
CA ASN A 340 22.84 -23.92 -2.46
C ASN A 340 22.79 -23.03 -1.22
N LEU A 341 21.93 -23.39 -0.25
CA LEU A 341 22.10 -22.99 1.14
C LEU A 341 22.91 -24.05 1.89
N ASN A 342 23.82 -23.61 2.75
CA ASN A 342 24.72 -24.49 3.48
C ASN A 342 24.63 -24.24 4.99
N GLN A 343 24.76 -25.31 5.77
CA GLN A 343 24.88 -25.25 7.23
C GLN A 343 25.85 -26.34 7.70
N SER A 344 27.07 -25.95 8.06
CA SER A 344 28.15 -26.88 8.38
C SER A 344 28.45 -27.86 7.22
N GLU A 345 28.20 -29.16 7.40
CA GLU A 345 28.50 -30.22 6.41
C GLU A 345 27.25 -30.66 5.62
N ILE A 346 26.11 -29.97 5.79
CA ILE A 346 24.88 -30.23 5.03
C ILE A 346 24.51 -29.02 4.17
N SER A 347 23.95 -29.29 3.01
CA SER A 347 23.40 -28.29 2.10
C SER A 347 22.01 -28.67 1.64
N MET A 348 21.29 -27.72 1.05
CA MET A 348 20.11 -27.96 0.25
C MET A 348 20.13 -27.08 -1.01
N GLU A 349 19.58 -27.61 -2.09
CA GLU A 349 19.46 -26.92 -3.36
C GLU A 349 18.25 -25.98 -3.34
N VAL A 350 18.47 -24.73 -3.75
CA VAL A 350 17.43 -23.71 -3.94
C VAL A 350 17.14 -23.61 -5.43
N GLN A 351 15.88 -23.74 -5.83
CA GLN A 351 15.42 -23.59 -7.21
C GLN A 351 14.79 -22.20 -7.39
N PRO A 352 15.44 -21.23 -8.05
CA PRO A 352 14.80 -19.98 -8.41
C PRO A 352 13.79 -20.24 -9.54
N LEU A 353 12.55 -19.76 -9.38
CA LEU A 353 11.52 -19.91 -10.41
C LEU A 353 11.85 -19.22 -11.75
N ASN A 354 12.68 -18.17 -11.70
CA ASN A 354 12.97 -17.32 -12.85
C ASN A 354 14.39 -16.74 -12.77
N MET A 355 14.84 -16.12 -13.86
CA MET A 355 16.17 -15.53 -13.98
C MET A 355 16.40 -14.34 -13.04
N GLU A 356 15.34 -13.62 -12.67
CA GLU A 356 15.41 -12.49 -11.75
C GLU A 356 15.75 -12.97 -10.34
N GLY A 357 15.01 -13.97 -9.83
CA GLY A 357 15.32 -14.63 -8.57
C GLY A 357 16.70 -15.29 -8.53
N TYR A 358 17.17 -15.86 -9.65
CA TYR A 358 18.54 -16.34 -9.75
C TYR A 358 19.56 -15.19 -9.62
N ASN A 359 19.36 -14.08 -10.34
CA ASN A 359 20.26 -12.92 -10.27
C ASN A 359 20.26 -12.26 -8.88
N THR A 360 19.11 -12.19 -8.21
CA THR A 360 18.99 -11.72 -6.82
C THR A 360 19.84 -12.59 -5.89
N LEU A 361 19.70 -13.92 -5.95
CA LEU A 361 20.52 -14.83 -5.14
C LEU A 361 22.00 -14.80 -5.53
N ALA A 362 22.34 -14.62 -6.81
CA ALA A 362 23.72 -14.46 -7.26
C ALA A 362 24.37 -13.16 -6.74
N SER A 363 23.59 -12.11 -6.50
CA SER A 363 24.08 -10.91 -5.81
C SER A 363 24.34 -11.16 -4.31
N LEU A 364 23.65 -12.13 -3.70
CA LEU A 364 23.80 -12.46 -2.28
C LEU A 364 24.75 -13.64 -2.03
N GLU A 365 25.57 -14.02 -3.01
CA GLU A 365 26.56 -15.08 -2.84
C GLU A 365 27.52 -14.75 -1.67
N SER A 366 27.80 -15.77 -0.85
CA SER A 366 28.56 -15.68 0.40
C SER A 366 27.90 -14.95 1.56
N PHE A 367 26.63 -14.56 1.49
CA PHE A 367 25.89 -14.06 2.65
C PHE A 367 25.20 -15.22 3.40
N ASP A 368 25.12 -15.09 4.73
CA ASP A 368 24.17 -15.81 5.55
C ASP A 368 22.79 -15.15 5.37
N ILE A 369 21.83 -15.91 4.85
CA ILE A 369 20.48 -15.42 4.55
C ILE A 369 19.41 -16.38 5.07
N THR A 370 18.27 -15.81 5.44
CA THR A 370 17.01 -16.52 5.58
C THR A 370 16.20 -16.32 4.31
N ILE A 371 15.82 -17.41 3.63
CA ILE A 371 15.04 -17.38 2.40
C ILE A 371 13.70 -18.08 2.59
N SER A 372 12.63 -17.46 2.09
CA SER A 372 11.26 -17.98 2.11
C SER A 372 10.88 -18.57 0.75
N GLY A 373 10.23 -19.74 0.76
CA GLY A 373 9.91 -20.47 -0.46
C GLY A 373 8.92 -21.60 -0.24
N LEU A 374 8.55 -22.28 -1.34
CA LEU A 374 7.56 -23.35 -1.34
C LEU A 374 8.21 -24.72 -1.53
N ILE A 375 7.83 -25.68 -0.70
CA ILE A 375 8.26 -27.07 -0.81
C ILE A 375 7.44 -27.77 -1.90
N MET A 376 8.07 -28.32 -2.95
CA MET A 376 7.38 -29.04 -4.03
C MET A 376 7.98 -30.44 -4.25
N PRO A 377 7.17 -31.50 -4.43
CA PRO A 377 7.69 -32.80 -4.89
C PRO A 377 8.06 -32.74 -6.38
N PHE A 378 9.22 -33.28 -6.75
CA PHE A 378 9.56 -33.48 -8.15
C PHE A 378 9.28 -34.93 -8.55
N MET A 379 8.05 -35.15 -9.06
CA MET A 379 7.51 -36.48 -9.34
C MET A 379 8.16 -37.18 -10.55
N ASP A 380 8.84 -36.43 -11.42
CA ASP A 380 9.54 -36.96 -12.60
C ASP A 380 10.96 -37.46 -12.30
N SER A 381 11.50 -37.26 -11.09
CA SER A 381 12.78 -37.85 -10.70
C SER A 381 12.63 -39.26 -10.15
N GLU A 382 13.68 -40.07 -10.33
CA GLU A 382 13.76 -41.44 -9.82
C GLU A 382 15.03 -41.59 -8.96
N PRO A 383 14.93 -41.62 -7.61
CA PRO A 383 13.70 -41.51 -6.81
C PRO A 383 13.07 -40.11 -6.85
N VAL A 384 11.79 -40.01 -6.46
CA VAL A 384 11.10 -38.72 -6.25
C VAL A 384 11.87 -37.89 -5.22
N THR A 385 12.14 -36.63 -5.54
CA THR A 385 12.82 -35.68 -4.64
C THR A 385 11.88 -34.57 -4.17
N ILE A 386 12.35 -33.76 -3.22
CA ILE A 386 11.73 -32.49 -2.84
C ILE A 386 12.61 -31.35 -3.37
N LEU A 387 11.97 -30.32 -3.91
CA LEU A 387 12.56 -29.06 -4.29
C LEU A 387 12.14 -27.98 -3.30
N PHE A 388 13.04 -27.04 -3.03
CA PHE A 388 12.69 -25.75 -2.44
C PHE A 388 12.62 -24.72 -3.56
N LEU A 389 11.41 -24.23 -3.84
CA LEU A 389 11.17 -23.23 -4.87
C LEU A 389 11.23 -21.83 -4.27
N PHE A 390 12.22 -21.05 -4.68
CA PHE A 390 12.29 -19.62 -4.37
C PHE A 390 11.46 -18.83 -5.38
N ASN A 391 10.53 -18.02 -4.87
CA ASN A 391 9.58 -17.26 -5.68
C ASN A 391 10.22 -16.14 -6.52
N GLY A 392 11.45 -15.73 -6.19
CA GLY A 392 12.19 -14.67 -6.88
C GLY A 392 12.02 -13.27 -6.30
N ALA A 393 11.23 -13.11 -5.22
CA ALA A 393 10.98 -11.80 -4.62
C ALA A 393 12.05 -11.44 -3.58
N GLU A 394 12.61 -10.22 -3.66
CA GLU A 394 13.55 -9.70 -2.65
C GLU A 394 12.94 -9.68 -1.25
N SER A 395 11.64 -9.37 -1.13
CA SER A 395 10.87 -9.42 0.13
C SER A 395 10.70 -10.82 0.73
N SER A 396 11.17 -11.86 0.05
CA SER A 396 11.26 -13.24 0.56
C SER A 396 12.68 -13.63 0.98
N ILE A 397 13.61 -12.66 1.09
CA ILE A 397 14.97 -12.84 1.58
C ILE A 397 15.23 -11.87 2.74
N GLU A 398 15.78 -12.37 3.83
CA GLU A 398 16.31 -11.58 4.95
C GLU A 398 17.82 -11.84 5.10
N LEU A 399 18.59 -10.80 5.45
CA LEU A 399 20.01 -10.93 5.80
C LEU A 399 20.14 -11.33 7.27
N ASP A 400 20.86 -12.42 7.57
CA ASP A 400 21.00 -12.95 8.95
C ASP A 400 22.07 -12.20 9.77
N TYR A 401 22.08 -10.86 9.68
CA TYR A 401 23.07 -9.98 10.32
C TYR A 401 22.37 -8.81 11.03
N SER A 402 22.88 -8.39 12.19
CA SER A 402 22.64 -7.02 12.65
C SER A 402 23.41 -6.02 11.77
N GLU A 403 22.97 -4.76 11.69
CA GLU A 403 23.66 -3.71 10.91
C GLU A 403 25.17 -3.61 11.22
N ALA A 404 25.55 -3.82 12.49
CA ALA A 404 26.96 -3.80 12.91
C ALA A 404 27.76 -5.01 12.43
N GLU A 405 27.15 -6.20 12.41
CA GLU A 405 27.78 -7.42 11.87
C GLU A 405 27.87 -7.35 10.34
N LEU A 406 26.83 -6.83 9.68
CA LEU A 406 26.80 -6.60 8.24
C LEU A 406 27.88 -5.62 7.79
N LEU A 407 28.08 -4.51 8.51
CA LEU A 407 29.17 -3.56 8.23
C LEU A 407 30.56 -4.20 8.33
N ILE A 408 30.80 -5.04 9.34
CA ILE A 408 32.06 -5.77 9.50
C ILE A 408 32.28 -6.77 8.36
N PHE A 409 31.25 -7.55 8.02
CA PHE A 409 31.30 -8.50 6.91
C PHE A 409 31.57 -7.81 5.56
N LEU A 410 30.89 -6.69 5.30
CA LEU A 410 31.09 -5.90 4.08
C LEU A 410 32.50 -5.28 4.04
N GLU A 411 33.01 -4.78 5.16
CA GLU A 411 34.39 -4.29 5.29
C GLU A 411 35.44 -5.37 4.96
N GLU A 412 35.29 -6.58 5.51
CA GLU A 412 36.18 -7.72 5.23
C GLU A 412 36.12 -8.15 3.76
N LYS A 413 34.90 -8.31 3.21
CA LYS A 413 34.69 -8.67 1.79
C LYS A 413 35.27 -7.62 0.84
N PHE A 414 35.06 -6.34 1.15
CA PHE A 414 35.51 -5.23 0.32
C PHE A 414 37.04 -5.10 0.35
N SER A 415 37.65 -5.17 1.54
CA SER A 415 39.11 -5.15 1.69
C SER A 415 39.78 -6.31 0.95
N SER A 416 39.27 -7.54 1.14
CA SER A 416 39.77 -8.75 0.47
C SER A 416 39.70 -8.67 -1.06
N TYR A 417 38.70 -7.98 -1.63
CA TYR A 417 38.61 -7.80 -3.08
C TYR A 417 39.70 -6.89 -3.63
N PHE A 418 39.94 -5.72 -3.01
CA PHE A 418 40.96 -4.78 -3.48
C PHE A 418 42.39 -5.28 -3.23
N GLU A 419 42.64 -5.96 -2.10
CA GLU A 419 43.94 -6.61 -1.81
C GLU A 419 44.29 -7.73 -2.82
N ALA A 420 43.29 -8.35 -3.46
CA ALA A 420 43.52 -9.37 -4.49
C ALA A 420 43.93 -8.79 -5.86
N ILE A 421 43.92 -7.46 -6.03
CA ILE A 421 44.17 -6.79 -7.31
C ILE A 421 45.53 -6.07 -7.31
N THR A 422 46.34 -6.35 -8.33
CA THR A 422 47.53 -5.54 -8.65
C THR A 422 47.15 -4.42 -9.61
N TYR A 423 47.46 -3.19 -9.22
CA TYR A 423 47.21 -1.97 -9.99
C TYR A 423 48.51 -1.41 -10.60
N TYR A 424 48.37 -0.54 -11.59
CA TYR A 424 49.50 0.06 -12.32
C TYR A 424 49.44 1.60 -12.40
N PRO A 425 50.59 2.30 -12.49
CA PRO A 425 50.65 3.75 -12.57
C PRO A 425 49.83 4.31 -13.74
N GLY A 426 48.94 5.26 -13.47
CA GLY A 426 48.02 5.87 -14.44
C GLY A 426 46.68 5.14 -14.60
N GLN A 427 46.47 3.99 -13.95
CA GLN A 427 45.20 3.26 -13.97
C GLN A 427 44.11 3.98 -13.16
N THR A 428 42.88 3.97 -13.65
CA THR A 428 41.68 4.32 -12.87
C THR A 428 41.22 3.09 -12.08
N VAL A 429 40.99 3.27 -10.79
CA VAL A 429 40.45 2.27 -9.87
C VAL A 429 38.93 2.31 -9.95
N ASP A 430 38.31 1.14 -10.09
CA ASP A 430 36.86 0.99 -10.18
C ASP A 430 36.29 0.80 -8.77
N PHE A 431 35.72 1.88 -8.21
CA PHE A 431 35.12 1.91 -6.88
C PHE A 431 33.59 1.86 -7.00
N PRO A 432 32.87 1.12 -6.14
CA PRO A 432 31.41 1.17 -6.10
C PRO A 432 30.88 2.58 -5.86
N ASP A 433 29.89 2.93 -6.69
CA ASP A 433 28.89 3.93 -6.39
C ASP A 433 27.90 3.43 -5.30
N ASN A 434 27.14 4.36 -4.73
CA ASN A 434 26.06 4.04 -3.80
C ASN A 434 25.00 3.14 -4.48
N ARG A 435 24.60 2.04 -3.82
CA ARG A 435 23.71 1.03 -4.41
C ARG A 435 22.87 0.30 -3.35
N PRO A 436 21.71 -0.28 -3.71
CA PRO A 436 20.92 -1.09 -2.80
C PRO A 436 21.60 -2.42 -2.44
N LEU A 437 21.16 -2.99 -1.32
CA LEU A 437 21.40 -4.35 -0.83
C LEU A 437 20.12 -4.77 -0.09
N LEU A 438 19.15 -5.34 -0.82
CA LEU A 438 17.77 -5.52 -0.36
C LEU A 438 17.23 -4.20 0.24
N ASP A 439 16.68 -4.23 1.46
CA ASP A 439 16.12 -3.06 2.16
C ASP A 439 17.14 -1.97 2.53
N TYR A 440 18.45 -2.23 2.39
CA TYR A 440 19.50 -1.25 2.71
C TYR A 440 19.96 -0.47 1.48
N LEU A 441 20.27 0.82 1.66
CA LEU A 441 21.11 1.56 0.73
C LEU A 441 22.53 1.65 1.30
N MET A 442 23.50 1.09 0.58
CA MET A 442 24.92 1.26 0.87
C MET A 442 25.42 2.58 0.29
N GLU A 443 25.92 3.47 1.15
CA GLU A 443 26.54 4.73 0.76
C GLU A 443 28.05 4.68 1.03
N PHE A 444 28.85 4.93 -0.01
CA PHE A 444 30.30 4.92 0.05
C PHE A 444 30.86 6.34 0.01
N THR A 445 31.89 6.61 0.80
CA THR A 445 32.70 7.84 0.71
C THR A 445 34.18 7.50 0.75
N TYR A 446 34.91 7.95 -0.27
CA TYR A 446 36.33 7.68 -0.43
C TYR A 446 37.15 8.94 -0.10
N LEU A 447 38.25 8.75 0.63
CA LEU A 447 39.18 9.81 1.03
C LEU A 447 40.62 9.32 0.91
N PRO A 448 41.56 10.08 0.32
CA PRO A 448 42.98 9.73 0.34
C PRO A 448 43.50 9.66 1.78
N SER A 449 44.14 8.54 2.14
CA SER A 449 44.70 8.30 3.47
C SER A 449 46.15 7.77 3.40
N GLY A 450 46.79 7.62 4.56
CA GLY A 450 48.15 7.09 4.65
C GLY A 450 49.26 8.00 4.11
N GLU A 451 50.47 7.43 3.97
CA GLU A 451 51.69 8.14 3.56
C GLU A 451 51.71 8.48 2.06
N ASN A 452 51.09 7.62 1.24
CA ASN A 452 51.06 7.73 -0.22
C ASN A 452 49.81 8.45 -0.77
N ALA A 453 49.01 9.11 0.07
CA ALA A 453 47.75 9.78 -0.29
C ALA A 453 47.85 10.72 -1.51
N SER A 454 49.00 11.38 -1.74
CA SER A 454 49.21 12.28 -2.88
C SER A 454 49.40 11.57 -4.22
N LEU A 455 49.54 10.24 -4.22
CA LEU A 455 49.70 9.41 -5.41
C LEU A 455 48.36 8.87 -5.94
N PHE A 456 47.23 9.30 -5.37
CA PHE A 456 45.89 8.90 -5.84
C PHE A 456 44.94 10.11 -5.86
N ASP A 457 44.32 10.35 -7.01
CA ASP A 457 43.32 11.40 -7.19
C ASP A 457 41.91 10.82 -7.00
N VAL A 458 41.33 11.05 -5.81
CA VAL A 458 39.97 10.63 -5.46
C VAL A 458 38.87 11.27 -6.31
N SER A 459 39.15 12.35 -7.05
CA SER A 459 38.15 12.99 -7.93
C SER A 459 38.05 12.34 -9.31
N THR A 460 39.06 11.56 -9.71
CA THR A 460 39.14 10.83 -10.98
C THR A 460 39.36 9.33 -10.78
N TYR A 461 39.43 8.89 -9.51
CA TYR A 461 39.90 7.59 -9.03
C TYR A 461 41.20 7.11 -9.69
N GLN A 462 42.10 8.02 -10.05
CA GLN A 462 43.30 7.69 -10.82
C GLN A 462 44.55 7.56 -9.93
N ILE A 463 45.29 6.46 -10.11
CA ILE A 463 46.62 6.28 -9.55
C ILE A 463 47.63 7.12 -10.35
N SER A 464 48.51 7.83 -9.65
CA SER A 464 49.51 8.71 -10.26
C SER A 464 50.38 7.96 -11.28
N PRO A 465 50.61 8.51 -12.48
CA PRO A 465 51.52 7.94 -13.46
C PRO A 465 53.00 8.08 -13.06
N GLU A 466 53.31 8.75 -11.95
CA GLU A 466 54.68 8.99 -11.46
C GLU A 466 55.22 7.86 -10.55
N VAL A 467 54.42 6.82 -10.26
CA VAL A 467 54.86 5.68 -9.44
C VAL A 467 55.91 4.85 -10.19
N ASP A 468 57.14 4.79 -9.64
CA ASP A 468 58.31 4.17 -10.26
C ASP A 468 58.88 2.95 -9.48
N MET A 469 58.29 2.64 -8.33
CA MET A 469 58.60 1.45 -7.51
C MET A 469 57.33 0.86 -6.89
N ALA A 470 57.39 -0.42 -6.51
CA ALA A 470 56.26 -1.10 -5.90
C ALA A 470 55.94 -0.51 -4.52
N LEU A 471 54.67 -0.17 -4.30
CA LEU A 471 54.18 0.45 -3.06
C LEU A 471 52.68 0.20 -2.87
N ASP A 472 52.21 0.41 -1.65
CA ASP A 472 50.79 0.39 -1.31
C ASP A 472 50.25 1.81 -1.22
N ILE A 473 49.11 2.10 -1.85
CA ILE A 473 48.37 3.35 -1.64
C ILE A 473 47.17 3.05 -0.73
N THR A 474 47.00 3.85 0.32
CA THR A 474 45.88 3.72 1.24
C THR A 474 44.72 4.63 0.82
N VAL A 475 43.51 4.09 0.80
CA VAL A 475 42.28 4.86 0.56
C VAL A 475 41.31 4.60 1.71
N GLY A 476 41.01 5.65 2.48
CA GLY A 476 40.02 5.59 3.55
C GLY A 476 38.62 5.50 2.97
N VAL A 477 37.87 4.49 3.38
CA VAL A 477 36.47 4.25 3.00
C VAL A 477 35.59 4.50 4.21
N THR A 478 34.51 5.24 4.03
CA THR A 478 33.36 5.23 4.95
C THR A 478 32.20 4.57 4.24
N LEU A 479 31.72 3.45 4.80
CA LEU A 479 30.52 2.74 4.34
C LEU A 479 29.40 3.03 5.34
N THR A 480 28.25 3.50 4.87
CA THR A 480 27.05 3.78 5.67
C THR A 480 25.87 2.97 5.14
N LEU A 481 25.04 2.43 6.04
CA LEU A 481 23.78 1.76 5.70
C LEU A 481 22.59 2.65 6.07
N GLN A 482 21.73 2.98 5.10
CA GLN A 482 20.41 3.58 5.35
C GLN A 482 19.34 2.48 5.37
N PRO A 483 18.24 2.62 6.15
CA PRO A 483 17.82 3.80 6.91
C PRO A 483 18.37 3.93 8.34
N GLY A 484 19.11 2.94 8.87
CA GLY A 484 19.62 2.98 10.24
C GLY A 484 20.71 4.04 10.48
N GLY A 485 21.47 4.40 9.45
CA GLY A 485 22.53 5.40 9.49
C GLY A 485 23.80 4.93 10.20
N GLN A 486 23.94 3.62 10.48
CA GLN A 486 25.19 3.07 11.00
C GLN A 486 26.28 3.08 9.91
N SER A 487 27.52 3.31 10.34
CA SER A 487 28.67 3.36 9.44
C SER A 487 29.93 2.75 10.03
N THR A 488 30.75 2.16 9.17
CA THR A 488 32.14 1.80 9.48
C THR A 488 33.11 2.68 8.70
N THR A 489 34.35 2.78 9.17
CA THR A 489 35.43 3.49 8.48
C THR A 489 36.72 2.68 8.58
N PHE A 490 37.28 2.35 7.42
CA PHE A 490 38.45 1.50 7.28
C PHE A 490 39.35 1.97 6.13
N ASP A 491 40.55 1.41 6.05
CA ASP A 491 41.56 1.76 5.06
C ASP A 491 41.73 0.60 4.06
N LEU A 492 41.46 0.84 2.78
CA LEU A 492 41.80 -0.09 1.70
C LEU A 492 43.28 0.04 1.32
N LEU A 493 43.91 -1.09 0.99
CA LEU A 493 45.26 -1.12 0.41
C LEU A 493 45.18 -1.41 -1.09
N LEU A 494 45.71 -0.49 -1.90
CA LEU A 494 45.89 -0.67 -3.34
C LEU A 494 47.35 -1.04 -3.60
N HIS A 495 47.62 -2.28 -3.97
CA HIS A 495 48.96 -2.74 -4.34
C HIS A 495 49.33 -2.23 -5.74
N VAL A 496 50.27 -1.30 -5.84
CA VAL A 496 50.68 -0.68 -7.10
C VAL A 496 52.07 -1.17 -7.50
N ASP A 497 52.16 -1.90 -8.62
CA ASP A 497 53.43 -2.33 -9.21
C ASP A 497 53.90 -1.35 -10.29
N PRO A 498 55.21 -1.07 -10.41
CA PRO A 498 55.73 -0.12 -11.38
C PRO A 498 55.62 -0.67 -12.81
N ASN A 499 55.41 0.23 -13.78
CA ASN A 499 55.25 -0.14 -15.18
C ASN A 499 56.51 -0.80 -15.76
N VAL A 500 56.47 -2.12 -16.02
CA VAL A 500 57.52 -2.86 -16.74
C VAL A 500 57.21 -2.88 -18.23
N TYR A 501 57.79 -1.93 -18.96
CA TYR A 501 57.53 -1.76 -20.38
C TYR A 501 58.19 -2.83 -21.26
N ILE A 502 57.43 -3.34 -22.23
CA ILE A 502 57.92 -4.16 -23.34
C ILE A 502 57.76 -3.43 -24.68
N SER A 503 58.62 -3.76 -25.64
CA SER A 503 58.49 -3.27 -27.01
C SER A 503 57.38 -4.02 -27.76
N ILE A 504 56.75 -3.35 -28.72
CA ILE A 504 55.72 -3.93 -29.60
C ILE A 504 56.26 -5.15 -30.37
N ALA A 505 57.54 -5.15 -30.76
CA ALA A 505 58.17 -6.30 -31.40
C ALA A 505 58.23 -7.52 -30.45
N ASN A 506 58.57 -7.33 -29.17
CA ASN A 506 58.59 -8.41 -28.21
C ASN A 506 57.17 -8.88 -27.85
N PHE A 507 56.22 -7.97 -27.69
CA PHE A 507 54.80 -8.30 -27.46
C PHE A 507 54.25 -9.23 -28.54
N LYS A 508 54.55 -8.94 -29.81
CA LYS A 508 54.13 -9.76 -30.96
C LYS A 508 54.79 -11.15 -31.05
N LEU A 509 55.82 -11.40 -30.26
CA LEU A 509 56.53 -12.70 -30.20
C LEU A 509 56.09 -13.56 -29.00
N MET A 510 55.25 -13.01 -28.11
CA MET A 510 54.74 -13.75 -26.95
C MET A 510 53.65 -14.73 -27.37
N GLU A 511 53.59 -15.88 -26.70
CA GLU A 511 52.46 -16.78 -26.82
C GLU A 511 51.24 -16.16 -26.15
N SER A 512 50.04 -16.48 -26.65
CA SER A 512 48.80 -15.95 -26.08
C SER A 512 48.50 -16.62 -24.73
N ASP A 513 48.93 -15.99 -23.65
CA ASP A 513 48.31 -16.20 -22.35
C ASP A 513 47.14 -15.21 -22.15
N GLN A 514 46.28 -15.48 -21.15
CA GLN A 514 45.19 -14.59 -20.74
C GLN A 514 45.32 -14.23 -19.26
N THR A 515 46.55 -14.10 -18.79
CA THR A 515 46.89 -14.00 -17.36
C THR A 515 48.01 -12.99 -17.07
N THR A 516 48.86 -12.69 -18.05
CA THR A 516 49.95 -11.73 -17.93
C THR A 516 49.52 -10.40 -18.52
N ILE A 517 49.58 -9.33 -17.72
CA ILE A 517 49.37 -7.97 -18.20
C ILE A 517 50.69 -7.46 -18.79
N TYR A 518 50.64 -7.01 -20.04
CA TYR A 518 51.80 -6.48 -20.75
C TYR A 518 51.63 -4.99 -21.01
N ILE A 519 52.62 -4.20 -20.58
CA ILE A 519 52.55 -2.74 -20.61
C ILE A 519 53.44 -2.22 -21.74
N ILE A 520 52.87 -1.44 -22.64
CA ILE A 520 53.55 -0.91 -23.83
C ILE A 520 53.54 0.62 -23.78
N GLN A 521 54.71 1.24 -23.84
CA GLN A 521 54.83 2.69 -24.02
C GLN A 521 54.97 2.99 -25.51
N ALA A 522 53.95 3.63 -26.09
CA ALA A 522 53.89 3.90 -27.52
C ALA A 522 53.17 5.22 -27.84
N ILE A 523 53.43 5.78 -29.02
CA ILE A 523 52.80 7.00 -29.52
C ILE A 523 51.50 6.60 -30.26
N ILE A 524 50.38 7.25 -29.93
CA ILE A 524 49.15 7.14 -30.71
C ILE A 524 49.37 7.78 -32.09
N ILE A 525 49.33 6.95 -33.14
CA ILE A 525 49.49 7.38 -34.54
C ILE A 525 48.17 7.37 -35.32
N TYR A 526 47.12 6.74 -34.79
CA TYR A 526 45.76 6.77 -35.33
C TYR A 526 44.72 6.60 -34.20
N LYS A 527 43.56 7.22 -34.37
CA LYS A 527 42.39 7.07 -33.50
C LYS A 527 41.12 7.11 -34.36
N GLN A 528 40.21 6.17 -34.14
CA GLN A 528 38.90 6.10 -34.81
C GLN A 528 37.80 5.77 -33.80
N ALA A 529 36.63 6.39 -33.94
CA ALA A 529 35.42 5.98 -33.23
C ALA A 529 34.72 4.85 -33.99
N MET A 530 34.25 3.87 -33.23
CA MET A 530 33.51 2.67 -33.64
C MET A 530 32.15 2.65 -32.92
N GLU A 531 31.22 1.78 -33.30
CA GLU A 531 29.95 1.62 -32.56
C GLU A 531 30.19 1.19 -31.10
N ASP A 532 31.12 0.26 -30.88
CA ASP A 532 31.42 -0.32 -29.57
C ASP A 532 32.66 0.29 -28.86
N GLY A 533 33.13 1.48 -29.28
CA GLY A 533 34.22 2.18 -28.58
C GLY A 533 35.21 2.96 -29.46
N LEU A 534 36.49 2.96 -29.05
CA LEU A 534 37.57 3.70 -29.70
C LEU A 534 38.68 2.75 -30.12
N LEU A 535 38.96 2.69 -31.43
CA LEU A 535 40.12 1.99 -31.97
C LEU A 535 41.33 2.93 -32.00
N TYR A 536 42.41 2.52 -31.37
CA TYR A 536 43.71 3.17 -31.41
C TYR A 536 44.70 2.34 -32.24
N MET A 537 45.62 3.03 -32.91
CA MET A 537 46.84 2.41 -33.43
C MET A 537 48.01 3.14 -32.80
N VAL A 538 48.88 2.39 -32.14
CA VAL A 538 50.05 2.92 -31.43
C VAL A 538 51.35 2.36 -32.01
N ALA A 539 52.41 3.15 -31.94
CA ALA A 539 53.73 2.80 -32.47
C ALA A 539 54.86 3.14 -31.50
N ASP A 540 55.84 2.26 -31.42
CA ASP A 540 57.15 2.50 -30.81
C ASP A 540 58.23 2.46 -31.91
N ASP A 541 59.51 2.42 -31.53
CA ASP A 541 60.62 2.30 -32.48
C ASP A 541 60.79 0.88 -33.06
N THR A 542 60.01 -0.10 -32.58
CA THR A 542 60.09 -1.52 -32.95
C THR A 542 58.90 -2.01 -33.78
N GLY A 543 57.75 -1.33 -33.74
CA GLY A 543 56.57 -1.73 -34.48
C GLY A 543 55.32 -0.88 -34.26
N ILE A 544 54.19 -1.43 -34.70
CA ILE A 544 52.84 -0.84 -34.62
C ILE A 544 51.87 -1.90 -34.11
N VAL A 545 50.97 -1.56 -33.18
CA VAL A 545 49.89 -2.45 -32.69
C VAL A 545 48.56 -1.70 -32.63
N TYR A 546 47.46 -2.44 -32.68
CA TYR A 546 46.10 -1.93 -32.51
C TYR A 546 45.61 -2.24 -31.09
N ILE A 547 44.85 -1.32 -30.50
CA ILE A 547 44.20 -1.44 -29.19
C ILE A 547 42.81 -0.82 -29.23
#